data_AF-A0A8J4A4Q7-F1
#
_entry.id   AF-A0A8J4A4Q7-F1
#
_cell.length_a   1.000
_cell.length_b   1.000
_cell.length_c   1.000
_cell.angle_alpha   90.00
_cell.angle_beta   90.00
_cell.angle_gamma   90.00
#
_symmetry.space_group_name_H-M   'P 1'
#
loop_
_entity.id
_entity.type
_entity.pdbx_description
1 polymer ?
#
loop_
_entity_poly.entity_id
_entity_poly.type
_entity_poly.pdbx_seq_one_letter_code
_entity_poly.pdbx_strand_id
1 'polypeptide(L)'
;MRGLAIVERAYRGAVENQYADALYCAYLLHQHMGGLDILLRGPAVSYVAAAPAPPGLRVGDRVVRTLSDPRAGLRRLIAAGVGVWAEEQDVLALGLSTEDCVAVGVSMTDSAEMTRRWDGYWSVFYL
;
A
#
# COMPACT_ATOMS: atom_id res chain seq x y z
N MET A 1 -5.95 12.29 16.28
CA MET A 1 -4.75 12.76 15.54
C MET A 1 -4.29 11.59 14.69
N ARG A 2 -4.00 11.79 13.40
CA ARG A 2 -3.57 10.70 12.50
C ARG A 2 -2.04 10.68 12.36
N GLY A 3 -1.46 9.50 12.20
CA GLY A 3 -0.08 9.36 11.69
C GLY A 3 -0.05 9.17 10.18
N LEU A 4 1.12 9.38 9.57
CA LEU A 4 1.41 9.04 8.17
C LEU A 4 2.47 7.95 8.11
N ALA A 5 2.12 6.80 7.52
CA ALA A 5 3.06 5.71 7.26
C ALA A 5 3.51 5.74 5.79
N ILE A 6 4.82 5.75 5.56
CA ILE A 6 5.42 5.69 4.23
C ILE A 6 5.84 4.25 3.95
N VAL A 7 5.36 3.68 2.84
CA VAL A 7 5.71 2.34 2.38
C VAL A 7 6.50 2.46 1.08
N GLU A 8 7.78 2.06 1.10
CA GLU A 8 8.65 2.12 -0.07
C GLU A 8 8.93 0.73 -0.69
N ARG A 9 8.80 -0.33 0.11
CA ARG A 9 9.14 -1.69 -0.32
C ARG A 9 7.91 -2.42 -0.84
N ALA A 10 7.95 -2.77 -2.13
CA ALA A 10 7.00 -3.71 -2.71
C ALA A 10 7.25 -5.15 -2.23
N TYR A 11 6.18 -5.91 -2.10
CA TYR A 11 6.21 -7.36 -1.90
C TYR A 11 6.93 -8.05 -3.06
N ARG A 12 7.93 -8.89 -2.74
CA ARG A 12 8.80 -9.56 -3.73
C ARG A 12 8.51 -11.06 -3.89
N GLY A 13 7.32 -11.54 -3.54
CA GLY A 13 6.93 -12.93 -3.81
C GLY A 13 7.53 -13.99 -2.87
N ALA A 14 7.92 -13.61 -1.65
CA ALA A 14 8.38 -14.58 -0.66
C ALA A 14 7.22 -15.49 -0.19
N VAL A 15 7.43 -16.81 -0.25
CA VAL A 15 6.44 -17.84 0.16
C VAL A 15 6.32 -17.93 1.68
N GLU A 16 7.37 -17.53 2.40
CA GLU A 16 7.36 -17.49 3.85
C GLU A 16 6.41 -16.38 4.30
N ASN A 17 5.34 -16.77 5.01
CA ASN A 17 4.37 -15.85 5.61
C ASN A 17 5.13 -14.78 6.41
N GLN A 18 5.24 -13.57 5.86
CA GLN A 18 5.51 -12.41 6.68
C GLN A 18 4.22 -12.13 7.43
N TYR A 19 4.14 -12.61 8.68
CA TYR A 19 3.05 -12.33 9.61
C TYR A 19 2.73 -10.84 9.78
N ALA A 20 3.56 -9.95 9.22
CA ALA A 20 3.36 -8.52 9.13
C ALA A 20 3.90 -7.99 7.79
N ASP A 21 3.10 -8.06 6.72
CA ASP A 21 3.33 -7.16 5.59
C ASP A 21 3.02 -5.71 6.02
N ALA A 22 3.64 -4.72 5.36
CA ALA A 22 3.52 -3.31 5.74
C ALA A 22 2.05 -2.82 5.75
N LEU A 23 1.19 -3.32 4.86
CA LEU A 23 -0.21 -2.92 4.78
C LEU A 23 -1.02 -3.54 5.93
N TYR A 24 -0.73 -4.79 6.30
CA TYR A 24 -1.32 -5.41 7.48
C TYR A 24 -0.88 -4.70 8.78
N CYS A 25 0.40 -4.36 8.91
CA CYS A 25 0.92 -3.56 10.01
C CYS A 25 0.21 -2.19 10.09
N ALA A 26 0.09 -1.50 8.96
CA ALA A 26 -0.62 -0.22 8.88
C ALA A 26 -2.09 -0.35 9.30
N TYR A 27 -2.77 -1.43 8.92
CA TYR A 27 -4.14 -1.71 9.33
C TYR A 27 -4.25 -1.85 10.86
N LEU A 28 -3.36 -2.62 11.50
CA LEU A 28 -3.36 -2.77 12.96
C LEU A 28 -3.07 -1.43 13.66
N LEU A 29 -2.08 -0.68 13.19
CA LEU A 29 -1.75 0.64 13.75
C LEU A 29 -2.93 1.62 13.62
N HIS A 30 -3.62 1.65 12.47
CA HIS A 30 -4.83 2.45 12.29
C HIS A 30 -5.87 2.17 13.37
N GLN A 31 -6.13 0.89 13.67
CA GLN A 31 -7.12 0.47 14.67
C GLN A 31 -6.75 0.90 16.10
N HIS A 32 -5.46 1.00 16.43
CA HIS A 32 -5.01 1.24 17.80
C HIS A 32 -4.53 2.68 18.07
N MET A 33 -4.11 3.44 17.05
CA MET A 33 -3.52 4.77 17.20
C MET A 33 -4.51 5.92 16.97
N GLY A 34 -5.79 5.63 16.74
CA GLY A 34 -6.80 6.66 16.47
C GLY A 34 -6.73 7.23 15.04
N GLY A 35 -6.19 6.44 14.11
CA GLY A 35 -6.13 6.73 12.67
C GLY A 35 -4.71 6.79 12.11
N LEU A 36 -4.57 6.26 10.91
CA LEU A 36 -3.35 6.25 10.12
C LEU A 36 -3.73 6.47 8.65
N ASP A 37 -2.95 7.27 7.94
CA ASP A 37 -2.95 7.38 6.48
C ASP A 37 -1.63 6.82 5.92
N ILE A 38 -1.62 6.44 4.65
CA ILE A 38 -0.49 5.77 4.00
C ILE A 38 -0.05 6.57 2.77
N LEU A 39 1.27 6.65 2.58
CA LEU A 39 1.89 7.10 1.35
C LEU A 39 2.71 5.96 0.73
N LEU A 40 2.34 5.55 -0.48
CA LEU A 40 3.08 4.59 -1.30
C LEU A 40 4.15 5.34 -2.10
N ARG A 41 5.39 4.87 -2.01
CA ARG A 41 6.55 5.41 -2.74
C ARG A 41 7.38 4.31 -3.36
N GLY A 42 8.22 4.67 -4.33
CA GLY A 42 9.10 3.78 -5.05
C GLY A 42 8.36 2.53 -5.55
N PRO A 43 8.93 1.33 -5.40
CA PRO A 43 8.29 0.10 -5.83
C PRO A 43 6.87 -0.15 -5.28
N ALA A 44 6.54 0.34 -4.08
CA ALA A 44 5.24 0.09 -3.46
C ALA A 44 4.06 0.70 -4.23
N VAL A 45 4.31 1.71 -5.09
CA VAL A 45 3.25 2.25 -5.96
C VAL A 45 2.73 1.22 -6.96
N SER A 46 3.49 0.15 -7.25
CA SER A 46 3.02 -0.97 -8.07
C SER A 46 1.74 -1.66 -7.54
N TYR A 47 1.38 -1.44 -6.27
CA TYR A 47 0.14 -1.96 -5.70
C TYR A 47 -1.12 -1.36 -6.31
N VAL A 48 -1.01 -0.19 -6.97
CA VAL A 48 -2.15 0.43 -7.68
C VAL A 48 -2.40 -0.20 -9.05
N ALA A 49 -1.45 -0.97 -9.57
CA ALA A 49 -1.58 -1.58 -10.89
C ALA A 49 -2.75 -2.56 -10.94
N ALA A 50 -3.59 -2.43 -11.97
CA ALA A 50 -4.66 -3.37 -12.26
C ALA A 50 -4.06 -4.73 -12.64
N ALA A 51 -4.20 -5.70 -11.74
CA ALA A 51 -3.78 -7.07 -12.01
C ALA A 51 -4.73 -8.05 -11.30
N PRO A 52 -4.93 -9.26 -11.87
CA PRO A 52 -5.70 -10.30 -11.21
C PRO A 52 -5.02 -10.72 -9.91
N ALA A 53 -5.81 -11.30 -9.00
CA ALA A 53 -5.26 -11.92 -7.79
C ALA A 53 -4.19 -12.96 -8.16
N PRO A 54 -3.10 -13.07 -7.40
CA PRO A 54 -2.04 -14.05 -7.69
C PRO A 54 -2.63 -15.46 -7.80
N PRO A 55 -2.35 -16.21 -8.88
CA PRO A 55 -2.81 -17.59 -8.97
C PRO A 55 -2.12 -18.46 -7.93
N GLY A 56 -2.73 -19.59 -7.57
CA GLY A 56 -2.08 -20.56 -6.69
C GLY A 56 -0.81 -21.12 -7.33
N LEU A 57 0.30 -21.12 -6.60
CA LEU A 57 1.58 -21.66 -7.06
C LEU A 57 1.64 -23.16 -6.77
N ARG A 58 1.82 -23.99 -7.80
CA ARG A 58 1.99 -25.44 -7.64
C ARG A 58 3.46 -25.78 -7.43
N VAL A 59 3.76 -26.45 -6.31
CA VAL A 59 5.09 -26.96 -5.96
C VAL A 59 4.96 -28.46 -5.73
N GLY A 60 5.39 -29.26 -6.71
CA GLY A 60 5.17 -30.71 -6.72
C GLY A 60 3.68 -31.06 -6.73
N ASP A 61 3.23 -31.77 -5.70
CA ASP A 61 1.84 -32.17 -5.46
C ASP A 61 1.04 -31.17 -4.62
N ARG A 62 1.69 -30.12 -4.10
CA ARG A 62 1.05 -29.09 -3.26
C ARG A 62 0.72 -27.84 -4.05
N VAL A 63 -0.38 -27.16 -3.66
CA VAL A 63 -0.79 -25.86 -4.20
C VAL A 63 -0.73 -24.82 -3.08
N VAL A 64 0.16 -23.84 -3.22
CA VAL A 64 0.29 -22.68 -2.35
C VAL A 64 -0.71 -21.63 -2.79
N ARG A 65 -1.73 -21.37 -1.98
CA ARG A 65 -2.78 -20.35 -2.23
C ARG A 65 -2.63 -19.10 -1.36
N THR A 66 -1.56 -19.03 -0.55
CA THR A 66 -1.30 -17.98 0.43
C THR A 66 -0.39 -16.87 -0.11
N LEU A 67 -0.22 -16.77 -1.44
CA LEU A 67 0.53 -15.66 -2.02
C LEU A 67 -0.19 -14.35 -1.72
N SER A 68 0.58 -13.35 -1.27
CA SER A 68 0.00 -12.07 -0.87
C SER A 68 -0.56 -11.31 -2.06
N ASP A 69 -1.80 -10.85 -1.93
CA ASP A 69 -2.41 -9.87 -2.84
C ASP A 69 -2.36 -8.49 -2.17
N PRO A 70 -1.38 -7.63 -2.51
CA PRO A 70 -1.26 -6.30 -1.90
C PRO A 70 -2.50 -5.44 -2.18
N ARG A 71 -3.22 -5.68 -3.28
CA ARG A 71 -4.47 -4.96 -3.60
C ARG A 71 -5.58 -5.32 -2.62
N ALA A 72 -5.61 -6.54 -2.09
CA ALA A 72 -6.53 -6.91 -1.01
C ALA A 72 -6.21 -6.13 0.29
N GLY A 73 -4.93 -5.95 0.59
CA GLY A 73 -4.46 -5.10 1.69
C GLY A 73 -4.91 -3.65 1.54
N LEU A 74 -4.68 -3.04 0.37
CA LEU A 74 -5.12 -1.68 0.07
C LEU A 74 -6.64 -1.54 0.20
N ARG A 75 -7.43 -2.45 -0.39
CA ARG A 75 -8.89 -2.44 -0.28
C ARG A 75 -9.35 -2.50 1.19
N ARG A 76 -8.68 -3.30 2.03
CA ARG A 76 -9.00 -3.39 3.46
C ARG A 76 -8.72 -2.10 4.21
N LEU A 77 -7.60 -1.44 3.91
CA LEU A 77 -7.23 -0.14 4.49
C LEU A 77 -8.23 0.95 4.10
N ILE A 78 -8.56 1.05 2.81
CA ILE A 78 -9.52 2.02 2.28
C ILE A 78 -10.90 1.79 2.90
N ALA A 79 -11.35 0.54 2.97
CA ALA A 79 -12.61 0.18 3.63
C ALA A 79 -12.63 0.53 5.13
N ALA A 80 -11.46 0.60 5.77
CA ALA A 80 -11.32 1.04 7.16
C ALA A 80 -11.23 2.57 7.32
N GLY A 81 -11.25 3.35 6.22
CA GLY A 81 -11.17 4.82 6.26
C GLY A 81 -9.75 5.39 6.35
N VAL A 82 -8.75 4.57 6.03
CA VAL A 82 -7.35 5.00 5.84
C VAL A 82 -7.27 5.81 4.54
N GLY A 83 -6.75 7.03 4.60
CA GLY A 83 -6.37 7.76 3.39
C GLY A 83 -5.14 7.12 2.78
N VAL A 84 -5.20 6.74 1.50
CA VAL A 84 -4.06 6.15 0.80
C VAL A 84 -3.64 7.06 -0.35
N TRP A 85 -2.36 7.41 -0.36
CA TRP A 85 -1.73 8.26 -1.35
C TRP A 85 -0.67 7.49 -2.13
N ALA A 86 -0.46 7.82 -3.40
CA ALA A 86 0.66 7.34 -4.20
C ALA A 86 1.46 8.52 -4.76
N GLU A 87 2.78 8.43 -4.68
CA GLU A 87 3.70 9.42 -5.21
C GLU A 87 3.65 9.47 -6.74
N GLU A 88 3.28 10.62 -7.29
CA GLU A 88 3.08 10.83 -8.73
C GLU A 88 4.29 10.40 -9.55
N GLN A 89 5.49 10.84 -9.16
CA GLN A 89 6.71 10.56 -9.93
C GLN A 89 6.98 9.06 -10.05
N ASP A 90 6.72 8.29 -8.99
CA ASP A 90 6.93 6.85 -8.97
C ASP A 90 5.85 6.10 -9.75
N VAL A 91 4.58 6.56 -9.67
CA VAL A 91 3.47 6.02 -10.47
C VAL A 91 3.77 6.17 -11.96
N LEU A 92 4.13 7.38 -12.38
CA LEU A 92 4.47 7.68 -13.78
C LEU A 92 5.71 6.91 -14.26
N ALA A 93 6.71 6.73 -13.40
CA ALA A 93 7.91 5.96 -13.73
C ALA A 93 7.63 4.46 -14.00
N LEU A 94 6.55 3.90 -13.45
CA LEU A 94 6.07 2.55 -13.76
C LEU A 94 5.15 2.48 -14.98
N GLY A 95 4.89 3.61 -15.66
CA GLY A 95 3.95 3.69 -16.77
C GLY A 95 2.48 3.56 -16.36
N LEU A 96 2.19 3.80 -15.07
CA LEU A 96 0.83 3.83 -14.53
C LEU A 96 0.27 5.26 -14.59
N SER A 97 -1.03 5.38 -14.32
CA SER A 97 -1.78 6.62 -14.44
C SER A 97 -2.57 6.97 -13.17
N THR A 98 -3.10 8.19 -13.14
CA THR A 98 -4.07 8.62 -12.11
C THR A 98 -5.29 7.71 -12.10
N GLU A 99 -5.75 7.28 -13.28
CA GLU A 99 -6.89 6.39 -13.46
C GLU A 99 -6.66 5.02 -12.78
N ASP A 100 -5.44 4.48 -12.87
CA ASP A 100 -5.06 3.24 -12.16
C ASP A 100 -5.17 3.41 -10.65
N CYS A 101 -4.69 4.55 -10.12
CA CYS A 101 -4.80 4.87 -8.70
C CYS A 101 -6.27 4.98 -8.25
N VAL A 102 -7.07 5.74 -8.99
CA VAL A 102 -8.50 5.97 -8.69
C VAL A 102 -9.28 4.67 -8.75
N ALA A 103 -8.97 3.77 -9.70
CA ALA A 103 -9.63 2.48 -9.84
C ALA A 103 -9.51 1.59 -8.58
N VAL A 104 -8.46 1.78 -7.79
CA VAL A 104 -8.25 1.08 -6.51
C VAL A 104 -8.54 1.95 -5.28
N GLY A 105 -9.03 3.18 -5.46
CA GLY A 105 -9.35 4.11 -4.37
C GLY A 105 -8.13 4.80 -3.74
N VAL A 106 -7.03 4.89 -4.48
CA VAL A 106 -5.79 5.58 -4.08
C VAL A 106 -5.74 6.95 -4.74
N SER A 107 -5.38 7.98 -3.98
CA SER A 107 -5.19 9.33 -4.51
C SER A 107 -3.74 9.55 -4.90
N MET A 108 -3.50 10.11 -6.09
CA MET A 108 -2.14 10.51 -6.47
C MET A 108 -1.79 11.87 -5.82
N THR A 109 -0.54 12.06 -5.44
CA THR A 109 -0.01 13.32 -4.88
C THR A 109 1.41 13.54 -5.36
N ASP A 110 1.79 14.80 -5.53
CA ASP A 110 3.20 15.15 -5.69
C ASP A 110 3.89 15.25 -4.31
N SER A 111 5.22 15.10 -4.30
CA SER A 111 6.07 15.15 -3.11
C SER A 111 5.93 16.46 -2.34
N ALA A 112 5.81 17.59 -3.03
CA ALA A 112 5.73 18.90 -2.39
C ALA A 112 4.37 19.10 -1.72
N GLU A 113 3.28 18.64 -2.33
CA GLU A 113 1.94 18.62 -1.75
C GLU A 113 1.88 17.72 -0.53
N MET A 114 2.42 16.52 -0.61
CA MET A 114 2.44 15.61 0.53
C MET A 114 3.28 16.20 1.69
N THR A 115 4.43 16.80 1.40
CA THR A 115 5.27 17.47 2.41
C THR A 115 4.51 18.60 3.11
N ARG A 116 3.73 19.42 2.38
CA ARG A 116 2.89 20.48 2.98
C ARG A 116 1.83 19.94 3.95
N ARG A 117 1.45 18.67 3.82
CA ARG A 117 0.45 18.02 4.68
C ARG A 117 1.07 17.40 5.93
N TRP A 118 2.40 17.31 6.04
CA TRP A 118 3.07 16.67 7.18
C TRP A 118 2.71 17.32 8.51
N ASP A 119 2.55 18.65 8.53
CA ASP A 119 2.15 19.40 9.74
C ASP A 119 0.75 19.00 10.26
N GLY A 120 -0.09 18.38 9.42
CA GLY A 120 -1.39 17.84 9.80
C GLY A 120 -1.33 16.46 10.45
N TYR A 121 -0.19 15.77 10.38
CA TYR A 121 0.02 14.47 11.00
C TYR A 121 0.78 14.62 12.32
N TRP A 122 0.41 13.79 13.29
CA TRP A 122 1.10 13.78 14.59
C TRP A 122 2.52 13.21 14.48
N SER A 123 2.74 12.31 13.52
CA SER A 123 4.02 11.66 13.25
C SER A 123 4.05 11.14 11.81
N VAL A 124 5.23 11.17 11.19
CA VAL A 124 5.52 10.60 9.87
C VAL A 124 6.63 9.57 10.06
N PHE A 125 6.42 8.34 9.58
CA PHE A 125 7.38 7.25 9.76
C PHE A 125 7.32 6.25 8.60
N TYR A 126 8.34 5.40 8.50
CA TYR A 126 8.47 4.39 7.45
C TYR A 126 8.07 3.01 7.97
N LEU A 127 7.44 2.20 7.12
CA LEU A 127 7.10 0.78 7.34
C LEU A 127 7.87 -0.15 6.40
#